data_AF-A0A7V5VRM5-F1
#
_entry.id   AF-A0A7V5VRM5-F1
#
_cell.length_a   1.000
_cell.length_b   1.000
_cell.length_c   1.000
_cell.angle_alpha   90.00
_cell.angle_beta   90.00
_cell.angle_gamma   90.00
#
_symmetry.space_group_name_H-M   'P 1'
#
loop_
_entity.id
_entity.type
_entity.pdbx_description
1 polymer ?
#
loop_
_entity_poly.entity_id
_entity_poly.type
_entity_poly.pdbx_seq_one_letter_code
_entity_poly.pdbx_strand_id
1 'polypeptide(L)'
;MSKLRLDLINPLYCPWQEPIRHRTRGGIKEGRRPSVLPHVNKLRERVGAWRRAGYPSITGTTRRLLEYWFEEAPHRLPNSSTFFQYHWGQREAIETIIYLYEALPTQSEHKAPYTIKDILELLGDSFSRTEGIDPAELLWPRYAIKLATGTGKTKVMSLAIVWHYFNRLLEGNSNYTDTFVIIAPNVIVYERLCEDFADGAIFQKDPVIPPEWRSRFDLQVILRDDSAPPIRQSVLYLTNIQRLYPPKEDASPRLITPTEWQSKREVAISEKILGPEVRRSKGTQKDPEPLLYRIARHKSVLVLNDEAHHLHDPNLAWNRTLAELHKRLQEHGAGICLQLDFTATPRHTDGSYFKHVIVDFPLGEAVDAGIVKVPLLG
;
A
#
# COMPACT_ATOMS: atom_id res chain seq x y z
N MET A 1 -23.35 -34.88 22.25
CA MET A 1 -22.61 -33.59 22.33
C MET A 1 -21.21 -33.83 21.82
N SER A 2 -20.94 -33.56 20.54
CA SER A 2 -19.59 -33.68 19.99
C SER A 2 -18.67 -32.70 20.73
N LYS A 3 -17.54 -33.17 21.27
CA LYS A 3 -16.51 -32.29 21.80
C LYS A 3 -16.09 -31.37 20.66
N LEU A 4 -16.43 -30.09 20.77
CA LEU A 4 -15.87 -29.04 19.93
C LEU A 4 -14.36 -29.21 19.95
N ARG A 5 -13.77 -29.53 18.81
CA ARG A 5 -12.33 -29.66 18.64
C ARG A 5 -11.72 -28.28 18.81
N LEU A 6 -11.36 -27.94 20.05
CA LEU A 6 -10.81 -26.62 20.45
C LEU A 6 -9.55 -26.26 19.65
N ASP A 7 -8.83 -27.27 19.16
CA ASP A 7 -7.70 -27.19 18.23
C ASP A 7 -8.07 -26.58 16.86
N LEU A 8 -9.35 -26.63 16.46
CA LEU A 8 -9.86 -26.00 15.24
C LEU A 8 -10.23 -24.53 15.42
N ILE A 9 -10.38 -24.04 16.66
CA ILE A 9 -10.97 -22.72 16.95
C ILE A 9 -9.95 -21.77 17.57
N ASN A 10 -9.08 -22.26 18.44
CA ASN A 10 -8.12 -21.40 19.15
C ASN A 10 -7.00 -20.91 18.21
N PRO A 11 -6.51 -19.67 18.32
CA PRO A 11 -5.33 -19.24 17.58
C PRO A 11 -4.12 -20.16 17.82
N LEU A 12 -3.29 -20.38 16.79
CA LEU A 12 -2.03 -21.10 16.91
C LEU A 12 -0.92 -20.24 17.52
N TYR A 13 -1.00 -18.93 17.39
CA TYR A 13 -0.03 -17.96 17.92
C TYR A 13 -0.73 -16.59 18.02
N CYS A 14 -0.11 -15.66 18.75
CA CYS A 14 -0.65 -14.30 18.90
C CYS A 14 -0.47 -13.49 17.59
N PRO A 15 -1.31 -12.48 17.34
CA PRO A 15 -1.25 -11.66 16.12
C PRO A 15 0.10 -11.05 15.78
N TRP A 16 0.91 -10.71 16.80
CA TRP A 16 2.22 -10.07 16.69
C TRP A 16 3.40 -11.04 16.62
N GLN A 17 3.16 -12.34 16.82
CA GLN A 17 4.23 -13.36 16.81
C GLN A 17 4.53 -13.82 15.39
N GLU A 18 5.80 -14.16 15.14
CA GLU A 18 6.21 -14.82 13.91
C GLU A 18 5.44 -16.14 13.71
N PRO A 19 4.80 -16.36 12.55
CA PRO A 19 4.13 -17.61 12.25
C PRO A 19 5.14 -18.76 12.17
N ILE A 20 5.09 -19.67 13.14
CA ILE A 20 5.98 -20.83 13.21
C ILE A 20 5.28 -22.17 12.90
N ARG A 21 3.96 -22.14 12.70
CA ARG A 21 3.12 -23.32 12.40
C ARG A 21 1.87 -22.89 11.65
N HIS A 22 1.20 -23.79 10.94
CA HIS A 22 -0.04 -23.45 10.21
C HIS A 22 -1.00 -24.64 10.09
N ARG A 23 -2.29 -24.36 9.92
CA ARG A 23 -3.31 -25.40 9.71
C ARG A 23 -3.40 -25.89 8.27
N THR A 24 -3.53 -27.20 8.10
CA THR A 24 -3.85 -27.87 6.84
C THR A 24 -5.02 -28.83 7.01
N ARG A 25 -5.54 -29.40 5.90
CA ARG A 25 -6.56 -30.46 5.97
C ARG A 25 -6.11 -31.69 6.78
N GLY A 26 -4.80 -31.95 6.83
CA GLY A 26 -4.20 -33.07 7.58
C GLY A 26 -3.78 -32.74 9.01
N GLY A 27 -4.18 -31.57 9.55
CA GLY A 27 -3.78 -31.11 10.88
C GLY A 27 -2.80 -29.93 10.85
N ILE A 28 -2.21 -29.63 12.00
CA ILE A 28 -1.23 -28.55 12.17
C ILE A 28 0.13 -29.03 11.67
N LYS A 29 0.79 -28.21 10.84
CA LYS A 29 2.16 -28.43 10.38
C LYS A 29 3.10 -27.39 10.99
N GLU A 30 4.32 -27.82 11.29
CA GLU A 30 5.42 -26.94 11.65
C GLU A 30 5.85 -26.08 10.45
N GLY A 31 6.36 -24.89 10.75
CA GLY A 31 6.74 -23.87 9.78
C GLY A 31 5.58 -22.95 9.37
N ARG A 32 5.93 -21.76 8.88
CA ARG A 32 4.97 -20.81 8.30
C ARG A 32 4.29 -21.40 7.05
N ARG A 33 3.05 -20.98 6.80
CA ARG A 33 2.36 -21.30 5.54
C ARG A 33 3.17 -20.79 4.34
N PRO A 34 3.60 -21.66 3.41
CA PRO A 34 4.34 -21.21 2.23
C PRO A 34 3.45 -20.34 1.34
N SER A 35 4.01 -19.27 0.79
CA SER A 35 3.37 -18.55 -0.30
C SER A 35 3.39 -19.40 -1.56
N VAL A 36 2.34 -19.26 -2.37
CA VAL A 36 2.30 -19.83 -3.72
C VAL A 36 3.28 -19.16 -4.68
N LEU A 37 3.82 -18.00 -4.29
CA LEU A 37 4.81 -17.24 -5.05
C LEU A 37 6.22 -17.55 -4.51
N PRO A 38 7.09 -18.23 -5.29
CA PRO A 38 8.41 -18.64 -4.81
C PRO A 38 9.29 -17.48 -4.34
N HIS A 39 9.27 -16.35 -5.07
CA HIS A 39 10.05 -15.16 -4.70
C HIS A 39 9.62 -14.58 -3.35
N VAL A 40 8.35 -14.65 -2.97
CA VAL A 40 7.88 -14.19 -1.65
C VAL A 40 8.48 -15.03 -0.52
N ASN A 41 8.61 -16.35 -0.71
CA ASN A 41 9.27 -17.20 0.30
C ASN A 41 10.75 -16.86 0.46
N LYS A 42 11.47 -16.63 -0.65
CA LYS A 42 12.87 -16.19 -0.63
C LYS A 42 13.02 -14.81 0.01
N LEU A 43 12.09 -13.88 -0.23
CA LEU A 43 12.07 -12.57 0.43
C LEU A 43 11.88 -12.69 1.94
N ARG A 44 10.95 -13.52 2.41
CA ARG A 44 10.75 -13.78 3.85
C ARG A 44 12.03 -14.26 4.53
N GLU A 45 12.78 -15.16 3.89
CA GLU A 45 14.07 -15.65 4.41
C GLU A 45 15.10 -14.52 4.52
N ARG A 46 15.26 -13.72 3.45
CA ARG A 46 16.22 -12.60 3.40
C ARG A 46 15.86 -11.49 4.38
N VAL A 47 14.60 -11.05 4.42
CA VAL A 47 14.11 -10.03 5.38
C VAL A 47 14.23 -10.55 6.81
N GLY A 48 13.92 -11.82 7.06
CA GLY A 48 14.10 -12.44 8.36
C GLY A 48 15.58 -12.46 8.81
N ALA A 49 16.51 -12.77 7.90
CA ALA A 49 17.94 -12.71 8.18
C ALA A 49 18.42 -11.26 8.44
N TRP A 50 17.97 -10.31 7.62
CA TRP A 50 18.25 -8.88 7.79
C TRP A 50 17.75 -8.34 9.13
N ARG A 51 16.52 -8.71 9.52
CA ARG A 51 15.93 -8.39 10.83
C ARG A 51 16.78 -8.94 11.98
N ARG A 52 17.14 -10.23 11.94
CA ARG A 52 17.96 -10.88 12.99
C ARG A 52 19.37 -10.29 13.09
N ALA A 53 19.90 -9.73 12.01
CA ALA A 53 21.16 -9.02 12.00
C ALA A 53 21.08 -7.58 12.56
N GLY A 54 19.94 -7.16 13.11
CA GLY A 54 19.76 -5.82 13.69
C GLY A 54 19.59 -4.73 12.64
N TYR A 55 18.95 -5.05 11.51
CA TYR A 55 18.64 -4.10 10.43
C TYR A 55 19.88 -3.35 9.90
N PRO A 56 20.89 -4.01 9.32
CA PRO A 56 22.03 -3.31 8.74
C PRO A 56 21.63 -2.48 7.51
N SER A 57 22.45 -1.47 7.19
CA SER A 57 22.38 -0.65 5.96
C SER A 57 21.10 0.18 5.79
N ILE A 58 20.60 0.75 6.88
CA ILE A 58 19.52 1.74 6.89
C ILE A 58 19.97 3.02 7.58
N THR A 59 19.25 4.11 7.32
CA THR A 59 19.42 5.42 7.95
C THR A 59 19.12 5.37 9.46
N GLY A 60 19.59 6.39 10.17
CA GLY A 60 19.25 6.58 11.59
C GLY A 60 17.76 6.78 11.79
N THR A 61 17.11 7.51 10.87
CA THR A 61 15.66 7.72 10.89
C THR A 61 14.87 6.41 10.77
N THR A 62 15.18 5.58 9.78
CA THR A 62 14.51 4.29 9.59
C THR A 62 14.74 3.36 10.79
N ARG A 63 15.97 3.32 11.33
CA ARG A 63 16.27 2.51 12.52
C ARG A 63 15.40 2.92 13.70
N ARG A 64 15.34 4.23 14.00
CA ARG A 64 14.53 4.76 15.10
C ARG A 64 13.05 4.41 14.96
N LEU A 65 12.50 4.47 13.75
CA LEU A 65 11.11 4.09 13.47
C LEU A 65 10.87 2.60 13.72
N LEU A 66 11.76 1.72 13.25
CA LEU A 66 11.66 0.27 13.48
C LEU A 66 11.74 -0.09 14.96
N GLU A 67 12.67 0.54 15.70
CA GLU A 67 12.81 0.40 17.15
C GLU A 67 11.51 0.81 17.86
N TYR A 68 10.97 1.99 17.52
CA TYR A 68 9.71 2.48 18.09
C TYR A 68 8.57 1.50 17.81
N TRP A 69 8.38 1.09 16.55
CA TRP A 69 7.22 0.29 16.18
C TRP A 69 7.26 -1.12 16.77
N PHE A 70 8.44 -1.74 16.87
CA PHE A 70 8.54 -3.18 17.14
C PHE A 70 9.33 -3.56 18.38
N GLU A 71 10.30 -2.76 18.83
CA GLU A 71 11.11 -3.05 20.02
C GLU A 71 10.56 -2.38 21.29
N GLU A 72 10.00 -1.17 21.16
CA GLU A 72 9.30 -0.48 22.24
C GLU A 72 7.84 -0.95 22.43
N ALA A 73 7.39 -1.90 21.63
CA ALA A 73 6.06 -2.48 21.74
C ALA A 73 5.91 -3.33 23.02
N PRO A 74 4.71 -3.39 23.62
CA PRO A 74 3.47 -2.83 23.11
C PRO A 74 3.22 -1.38 23.57
N HIS A 75 2.52 -0.62 22.73
CA HIS A 75 2.27 0.81 22.90
C HIS A 75 1.01 1.09 23.69
N ARG A 76 1.05 2.03 24.63
CA ARG A 76 -0.17 2.48 25.32
C ARG A 76 -0.95 3.46 24.42
N LEU A 77 -2.20 3.14 24.11
CA LEU A 77 -3.05 4.05 23.34
C LEU A 77 -3.50 5.25 24.20
N PRO A 78 -3.61 6.46 23.61
CA PRO A 78 -4.14 7.62 24.31
C PRO A 78 -5.53 7.32 24.90
N ASN A 79 -5.73 7.63 26.18
CA ASN A 79 -7.00 7.46 26.90
C ASN A 79 -7.53 6.00 26.94
N SER A 80 -6.66 5.00 26.74
CA SER A 80 -7.03 3.58 26.86
C SER A 80 -6.21 2.85 27.92
N SER A 81 -6.82 1.85 28.53
CA SER A 81 -6.13 0.82 29.32
C SER A 81 -5.57 -0.31 28.44
N THR A 82 -5.85 -0.29 27.14
CA THR A 82 -5.37 -1.30 26.19
C THR A 82 -4.01 -0.93 25.63
N PHE A 83 -3.20 -1.98 25.44
CA PHE A 83 -1.94 -1.88 24.73
C PHE A 83 -2.14 -2.29 23.27
N PHE A 84 -1.39 -1.65 22.38
CA PHE A 84 -1.39 -1.87 20.96
C PHE A 84 -0.08 -2.53 20.53
N GLN A 85 -0.18 -3.54 19.67
CA GLN A 85 0.97 -4.16 19.04
C GLN A 85 0.65 -4.46 17.58
N TYR A 86 1.60 -4.19 16.69
CA TYR A 86 1.44 -4.46 15.27
C TYR A 86 1.33 -5.97 15.03
N HIS A 87 0.45 -6.34 14.11
CA HIS A 87 0.37 -7.72 13.65
C HIS A 87 1.66 -8.10 12.88
N TRP A 88 2.03 -9.37 12.90
CA TRP A 88 3.21 -9.85 12.17
C TRP A 88 3.16 -9.49 10.69
N GLY A 89 2.01 -9.67 10.05
CA GLY A 89 1.82 -9.30 8.64
C GLY A 89 2.03 -7.80 8.36
N GLN A 90 1.77 -6.93 9.35
CA GLN A 90 2.02 -5.49 9.23
C GLN A 90 3.52 -5.18 9.36
N ARG A 91 4.19 -5.80 10.36
CA ARG A 91 5.65 -5.71 10.54
C ARG A 91 6.41 -6.19 9.33
N GLU A 92 6.10 -7.39 8.86
CA GLU A 92 6.71 -7.96 7.66
C GLU A 92 6.50 -7.06 6.44
N ALA A 93 5.30 -6.49 6.28
CA ALA A 93 5.02 -5.63 5.14
C ALA A 93 5.92 -4.39 5.10
N ILE A 94 6.00 -3.63 6.20
CA ILE A 94 6.84 -2.43 6.24
C ILE A 94 8.33 -2.75 6.20
N GLU A 95 8.77 -3.82 6.88
CA GLU A 95 10.17 -4.26 6.83
C GLU A 95 10.57 -4.70 5.42
N THR A 96 9.71 -5.39 4.68
CA THR A 96 10.01 -5.81 3.30
C THR A 96 10.07 -4.60 2.37
N ILE A 97 9.18 -3.61 2.54
CA ILE A 97 9.23 -2.34 1.79
C ILE A 97 10.55 -1.62 2.05
N ILE A 98 10.94 -1.42 3.30
CA ILE A 98 12.20 -0.77 3.70
C ILE A 98 13.39 -1.55 3.15
N TYR A 99 13.39 -2.88 3.28
CA TYR A 99 14.50 -3.71 2.82
C TYR A 99 14.78 -3.55 1.32
N LEU A 100 13.71 -3.54 0.51
CA LEU A 100 13.81 -3.41 -0.95
C LEU A 100 14.13 -1.98 -1.40
N TYR A 101 13.63 -0.99 -0.68
CA TYR A 101 13.73 0.41 -1.07
C TYR A 101 14.99 1.12 -0.55
N GLU A 102 15.47 0.73 0.64
CA GLU A 102 16.55 1.43 1.35
C GLU A 102 17.74 0.51 1.62
N ALA A 103 17.51 -0.68 2.19
CA ALA A 103 18.60 -1.52 2.67
C ALA A 103 19.43 -2.13 1.52
N LEU A 104 18.75 -2.74 0.54
CA LEU A 104 19.41 -3.35 -0.62
C LEU A 104 20.18 -2.32 -1.48
N PRO A 105 19.61 -1.16 -1.87
CA PRO A 105 20.36 -0.16 -2.63
C PRO A 105 21.59 0.38 -1.91
N THR A 106 21.54 0.46 -0.58
CA THR A 106 22.68 0.90 0.22
C THR A 106 23.83 -0.12 0.13
N GLN A 107 23.52 -1.41 0.04
CA GLN A 107 24.49 -2.51 0.00
C GLN A 107 25.01 -2.84 -1.41
N SER A 108 24.26 -2.50 -2.47
CA SER A 108 24.61 -2.87 -3.83
C SER A 108 25.23 -1.70 -4.62
N GLU A 109 25.81 -2.00 -5.78
CA GLU A 109 26.18 -0.98 -6.77
C GLU A 109 24.94 -0.29 -7.36
N HIS A 110 23.80 -0.99 -7.35
CA HIS A 110 22.51 -0.48 -7.77
C HIS A 110 21.93 0.46 -6.70
N LYS A 111 22.28 1.75 -6.76
CA LYS A 111 21.88 2.77 -5.77
C LYS A 111 20.43 3.26 -5.86
N ALA A 112 19.61 2.67 -6.72
CA ALA A 112 18.19 2.99 -6.86
C ALA A 112 17.31 1.96 -6.13
N PRO A 113 16.10 2.35 -5.66
CA PRO A 113 15.15 1.39 -5.11
C PRO A 113 14.81 0.27 -6.10
N TYR A 114 14.70 -0.97 -5.61
CA TYR A 114 14.59 -2.15 -6.48
C TYR A 114 13.22 -2.23 -7.15
N THR A 115 13.18 -2.39 -8.47
CA THR A 115 11.97 -2.75 -9.22
C THR A 115 11.69 -4.25 -9.13
N ILE A 116 10.54 -4.69 -9.64
CA ILE A 116 10.25 -6.14 -9.69
C ILE A 116 11.27 -6.91 -10.53
N LYS A 117 11.83 -6.29 -11.58
CA LYS A 117 12.90 -6.90 -12.38
C LYS A 117 14.14 -7.15 -11.51
N ASP A 118 14.62 -6.14 -10.79
CA ASP A 118 15.80 -6.25 -9.93
C ASP A 118 15.60 -7.30 -8.83
N ILE A 119 14.39 -7.38 -8.27
CA ILE A 119 14.02 -8.39 -7.25
C ILE A 119 14.10 -9.79 -7.83
N LEU A 120 13.50 -10.05 -9.00
CA LEU A 120 13.50 -11.37 -9.61
C LEU A 120 14.91 -11.83 -10.00
N GLU A 121 15.72 -10.91 -10.53
CA GLU A 121 17.14 -11.14 -10.85
C GLU A 121 17.95 -11.47 -9.58
N LEU A 122 17.81 -10.67 -8.51
CA LEU A 122 18.49 -10.88 -7.22
C LEU A 122 18.16 -12.25 -6.60
N LEU A 123 16.92 -12.72 -6.76
CA LEU A 123 16.44 -13.95 -6.17
C LEU A 123 16.76 -15.19 -7.00
N GLY A 124 17.45 -15.04 -8.14
CA GLY A 124 17.83 -16.13 -9.02
C GLY A 124 16.61 -16.92 -9.50
N ASP A 125 15.49 -16.25 -9.75
CA ASP A 125 14.29 -16.89 -10.26
C ASP A 125 14.42 -17.07 -11.78
N SER A 126 15.30 -17.98 -12.18
CA SER A 126 15.61 -18.30 -13.59
C SER A 126 14.40 -18.81 -14.39
N PHE A 127 13.26 -19.08 -13.74
CA PHE A 127 12.00 -19.45 -14.37
C PHE A 127 11.19 -18.23 -14.86
N SER A 128 11.45 -17.04 -14.32
CA SER A 128 10.83 -15.80 -14.80
C SER A 128 11.86 -15.05 -15.63
N ARG A 129 11.99 -15.42 -16.91
CA ARG A 129 12.50 -14.45 -17.88
C ARG A 129 11.69 -13.18 -17.68
N THR A 130 12.34 -12.03 -17.69
CA THR A 130 11.66 -10.71 -17.72
C THR A 130 10.69 -10.58 -18.91
N GLU A 131 10.69 -11.56 -19.82
CA GLU A 131 9.64 -11.83 -20.80
C GLU A 131 8.24 -11.75 -20.17
N GLY A 132 7.44 -10.82 -20.69
CA GLY A 132 6.06 -10.62 -20.25
C GLY A 132 5.90 -9.80 -18.97
N ILE A 133 6.93 -9.11 -18.48
CA ILE A 133 6.69 -7.93 -17.62
C ILE A 133 6.41 -6.76 -18.55
N ASP A 134 5.27 -6.10 -18.38
CA ASP A 134 4.94 -4.90 -19.15
C ASP A 134 5.99 -3.82 -18.84
N PRO A 135 6.61 -3.17 -19.84
CA PRO A 135 7.51 -2.04 -19.60
C PRO A 135 6.92 -0.95 -18.70
N ALA A 136 5.59 -0.77 -18.70
CA ALA A 136 4.90 0.16 -17.81
C ALA A 136 5.05 -0.21 -16.32
N GLU A 137 5.21 -1.50 -15.99
CA GLU A 137 5.45 -1.98 -14.62
C GLU A 137 6.88 -1.74 -14.13
N LEU A 138 7.79 -1.35 -15.03
CA LEU A 138 9.20 -1.09 -14.73
C LEU A 138 9.54 0.40 -14.62
N LEU A 139 8.55 1.29 -14.82
CA LEU A 139 8.77 2.74 -14.81
C LEU A 139 9.17 3.29 -13.43
N TRP A 140 8.71 2.64 -12.35
CA TRP A 140 9.03 2.98 -10.97
C TRP A 140 8.92 1.75 -10.05
N PRO A 141 9.49 1.79 -8.84
CA PRO A 141 9.30 0.74 -7.85
C PRO A 141 7.83 0.56 -7.50
N ARG A 142 7.28 -0.63 -7.78
CA ARG A 142 5.88 -0.97 -7.55
C ARG A 142 5.81 -2.28 -6.78
N TYR A 143 5.17 -2.27 -5.62
CA TYR A 143 5.09 -3.42 -4.72
C TYR A 143 3.64 -3.74 -4.36
N ALA A 144 3.23 -5.00 -4.54
CA ALA A 144 1.95 -5.49 -4.08
C ALA A 144 2.09 -6.16 -2.69
N ILE A 145 1.23 -5.73 -1.78
CA ILE A 145 1.19 -6.20 -0.40
C ILE A 145 -0.12 -6.96 -0.22
N LYS A 146 -0.02 -8.29 -0.24
CA LYS A 146 -1.18 -9.16 -0.04
C LYS A 146 -1.44 -9.33 1.45
N LEU A 147 -2.48 -8.68 1.94
CA LEU A 147 -2.94 -8.79 3.32
C LEU A 147 -4.41 -9.19 3.34
N ALA A 148 -4.75 -10.24 4.11
CA ALA A 148 -6.14 -10.65 4.27
C ALA A 148 -7.01 -9.50 4.79
N THR A 149 -8.28 -9.45 4.37
CA THR A 149 -9.21 -8.41 4.79
C THR A 149 -9.31 -8.34 6.32
N GLY A 150 -9.29 -7.13 6.88
CA GLY A 150 -9.34 -6.91 8.34
C GLY A 150 -8.00 -7.05 9.06
N THR A 151 -6.90 -7.39 8.36
CA THR A 151 -5.57 -7.50 9.00
C THR A 151 -4.82 -6.16 9.13
N GLY A 152 -5.42 -5.06 8.69
CA GLY A 152 -4.93 -3.68 8.91
C GLY A 152 -4.06 -3.10 7.79
N LYS A 153 -4.51 -3.18 6.53
CA LYS A 153 -3.84 -2.54 5.37
C LYS A 153 -3.56 -1.05 5.62
N THR A 154 -4.55 -0.31 6.10
CA THR A 154 -4.45 1.11 6.48
C THR A 154 -3.29 1.38 7.43
N LYS A 155 -3.00 0.45 8.35
CA LYS A 155 -1.90 0.62 9.30
C LYS A 155 -0.55 0.63 8.57
N VAL A 156 -0.33 -0.30 7.65
CA VAL A 156 0.91 -0.34 6.86
C VAL A 156 1.04 0.90 5.97
N MET A 157 -0.07 1.40 5.40
CA MET A 157 -0.08 2.69 4.68
C MET A 157 0.44 3.84 5.54
N SER A 158 -0.06 3.96 6.79
CA SER A 158 0.38 5.01 7.71
C SER A 158 1.86 4.89 8.09
N LEU A 159 2.38 3.67 8.26
CA LEU A 159 3.80 3.43 8.53
C LEU A 159 4.68 3.87 7.35
N ALA A 160 4.28 3.52 6.12
CA ALA A 160 5.01 3.93 4.92
C ALA A 160 5.03 5.46 4.73
N ILE A 161 3.91 6.13 5.02
CA ILE A 161 3.82 7.60 4.97
C ILE A 161 4.76 8.23 6.00
N VAL A 162 4.70 7.80 7.26
CA VAL A 162 5.58 8.31 8.33
C VAL A 162 7.05 8.07 8.01
N TRP A 163 7.39 6.89 7.49
CA TRP A 163 8.75 6.54 7.09
C TRP A 163 9.30 7.44 5.99
N HIS A 164 8.54 7.65 4.91
CA HIS A 164 8.95 8.56 3.84
C HIS A 164 9.02 10.02 4.32
N TYR A 165 8.04 10.46 5.11
CA TYR A 165 7.98 11.82 5.67
C TYR A 165 9.24 12.14 6.47
N PHE A 166 9.58 11.31 7.46
CA PHE A 166 10.72 11.60 8.33
C PHE A 166 12.06 11.39 7.63
N ASN A 167 12.19 10.40 6.74
CA ASN A 167 13.43 10.26 5.97
C ASN A 167 13.64 11.47 5.04
N ARG A 168 12.57 11.98 4.42
CA ARG A 168 12.64 13.21 3.61
C ARG A 168 13.07 14.40 4.46
N LEU A 169 12.53 14.52 5.66
CA LEU A 169 12.76 15.64 6.58
C LEU A 169 14.15 15.61 7.24
N LEU A 170 14.60 14.45 7.70
CA LEU A 170 15.78 14.30 8.57
C LEU A 170 17.04 13.87 7.81
N GLU A 171 16.91 13.04 6.77
CA GLU A 171 18.06 12.53 6.00
C GLU A 171 18.32 13.35 4.73
N GLY A 172 17.35 14.16 4.30
CA GLY A 172 17.47 15.04 3.13
C GLY A 172 17.62 14.32 1.79
N ASN A 173 17.51 12.99 1.76
CA ASN A 173 17.67 12.16 0.56
C ASN A 173 16.50 12.38 -0.42
N SER A 174 16.84 12.59 -1.69
CA SER A 174 15.90 12.87 -2.79
C SER A 174 15.01 11.69 -3.20
N ASN A 175 15.34 10.47 -2.78
CA ASN A 175 14.51 9.30 -3.05
C ASN A 175 13.19 9.36 -2.27
N TYR A 176 13.21 9.92 -1.06
CA TYR A 176 12.02 10.07 -0.24
C TYR A 176 11.16 11.26 -0.67
N THR A 177 9.91 11.27 -0.21
CA THR A 177 8.94 12.32 -0.51
C THR A 177 8.14 12.67 0.73
N ASP A 178 7.65 13.90 0.77
CA ASP A 178 6.69 14.43 1.73
C ASP A 178 5.30 14.64 1.10
N THR A 179 5.09 14.14 -0.13
CA THR A 179 3.81 14.17 -0.84
C THR A 179 3.29 12.76 -1.12
N PHE A 180 2.06 12.51 -0.69
CA PHE A 180 1.43 11.18 -0.70
C PHE A 180 0.08 11.21 -1.42
N VAL A 181 -0.28 10.12 -2.09
CA VAL A 181 -1.59 9.97 -2.74
C VAL A 181 -2.18 8.61 -2.38
N ILE A 182 -3.23 8.59 -1.56
CA ILE A 182 -4.05 7.41 -1.31
C ILE A 182 -5.19 7.37 -2.31
N ILE A 183 -5.33 6.25 -3.02
CA ILE A 183 -6.35 6.07 -4.05
C ILE A 183 -7.24 4.87 -3.70
N ALA A 184 -8.52 5.15 -3.53
CA ALA A 184 -9.59 4.18 -3.42
C ALA A 184 -10.18 3.82 -4.79
N PRO A 185 -10.72 2.60 -4.98
CA PRO A 185 -11.37 2.22 -6.24
C PRO A 185 -12.76 2.85 -6.44
N ASN A 186 -13.45 3.16 -5.34
CA ASN A 186 -14.83 3.62 -5.34
C ASN A 186 -15.12 4.47 -4.09
N VAL A 187 -16.32 5.05 -4.03
CA VAL A 187 -16.74 5.96 -2.96
C VAL A 187 -16.82 5.26 -1.60
N ILE A 188 -17.24 4.00 -1.56
CA ILE A 188 -17.41 3.24 -0.30
C ILE A 188 -16.05 3.03 0.39
N VAL A 189 -15.04 2.60 -0.37
CA VAL A 189 -13.68 2.42 0.17
C VAL A 189 -13.05 3.76 0.54
N TYR A 190 -13.33 4.81 -0.25
CA TYR A 190 -12.90 6.18 0.04
C TYR A 190 -13.44 6.68 1.38
N GLU A 191 -14.74 6.52 1.65
CA GLU A 191 -15.38 6.96 2.90
C GLU A 191 -14.76 6.26 4.12
N ARG A 192 -14.50 4.96 4.03
CA ARG A 192 -13.76 4.22 5.08
C ARG A 192 -12.36 4.82 5.32
N LEU A 193 -11.62 5.11 4.25
CA LEU A 193 -10.28 5.70 4.39
C LEU A 193 -10.33 7.12 4.97
N CYS A 194 -11.42 7.87 4.75
CA CYS A 194 -11.61 9.16 5.40
C CYS A 194 -11.75 9.02 6.92
N GLU A 195 -12.44 7.99 7.42
CA GLU A 195 -12.55 7.75 8.88
C GLU A 195 -11.16 7.55 9.53
N ASP A 196 -10.23 6.95 8.80
CA ASP A 196 -8.85 6.72 9.24
C ASP A 196 -7.98 7.99 9.08
N PHE A 197 -7.97 8.61 7.90
CA PHE A 197 -6.97 9.62 7.53
C PHE A 197 -7.44 11.07 7.61
N ALA A 198 -8.75 11.37 7.57
CA ALA A 198 -9.22 12.75 7.64
C ALA A 198 -8.71 13.43 8.92
N ASP A 199 -8.35 14.71 8.80
CA ASP A 199 -7.72 15.51 9.86
C ASP A 199 -6.42 14.91 10.43
N GLY A 200 -5.81 13.96 9.71
CA GLY A 200 -4.64 13.22 10.18
C GLY A 200 -4.92 12.32 11.38
N ALA A 201 -6.17 11.86 11.56
CA ALA A 201 -6.62 11.16 12.76
C ALA A 201 -5.77 9.92 13.10
N ILE A 202 -5.43 9.09 12.11
CA ILE A 202 -4.58 7.90 12.30
C ILE A 202 -3.20 8.26 12.88
N PHE A 203 -2.60 9.38 12.46
CA PHE A 203 -1.28 9.81 12.91
C PHE A 203 -1.28 10.34 14.35
N GLN A 204 -2.44 10.75 14.85
CA GLN A 204 -2.62 11.23 16.22
C GLN A 204 -3.00 10.10 17.19
N LYS A 205 -3.87 9.18 16.74
CA LYS A 205 -4.47 8.13 17.56
C LYS A 205 -3.55 6.92 17.71
N ASP A 206 -2.86 6.54 16.64
CA ASP A 206 -2.02 5.35 16.61
C ASP A 206 -0.56 5.64 16.96
N PRO A 207 0.18 4.65 17.49
CA PRO A 207 1.60 4.78 17.80
C PRO A 207 2.46 4.67 16.54
N VAL A 208 2.19 5.50 15.54
CA VAL A 208 2.92 5.51 14.26
C VAL A 208 4.10 6.47 14.28
N ILE A 209 4.05 7.54 15.08
CA ILE A 209 5.12 8.56 15.18
C ILE A 209 5.74 8.49 16.58
N PRO A 210 7.09 8.40 16.70
CA PRO A 210 7.78 8.50 17.98
C PRO A 210 7.40 9.79 18.73
N PRO A 211 7.14 9.76 20.05
CA PRO A 211 6.65 10.92 20.81
C PRO A 211 7.50 12.18 20.62
N GLU A 212 8.83 12.04 20.58
CA GLU A 212 9.81 13.11 20.40
C GLU A 212 9.77 13.77 19.01
N TRP A 213 9.13 13.14 18.03
CA TRP A 213 9.03 13.65 16.66
C TRP A 213 7.65 14.26 16.34
N ARG A 214 6.67 14.12 17.23
CA ARG A 214 5.30 14.62 16.99
C ARG A 214 5.24 16.11 16.68
N SER A 215 6.06 16.93 17.33
CA SER A 215 6.09 18.38 17.07
C SER A 215 6.69 18.75 15.70
N ARG A 216 7.35 17.80 15.03
CA ARG A 216 7.91 17.97 13.68
C ARG A 216 7.02 17.37 12.60
N PHE A 217 5.91 16.73 12.96
CA PHE A 217 4.98 16.15 12.00
C PHE A 217 3.88 17.16 11.66
N ASP A 218 3.98 17.75 10.48
CA ASP A 218 3.04 18.75 9.96
C ASP A 218 2.58 18.35 8.55
N LEU A 219 1.67 17.37 8.48
CA LEU A 219 1.12 16.84 7.23
C LEU A 219 -0.31 17.37 7.02
N GLN A 220 -0.58 18.01 5.89
CA GLN A 220 -1.94 18.39 5.51
C GLN A 220 -2.62 17.25 4.75
N VAL A 221 -3.81 16.85 5.18
CA VAL A 221 -4.66 15.94 4.41
C VAL A 221 -5.60 16.77 3.53
N ILE A 222 -5.66 16.43 2.24
CA ILE A 222 -6.53 17.04 1.23
C ILE A 222 -7.47 15.98 0.71
N LEU A 223 -8.76 16.17 0.93
CA LEU A 223 -9.81 15.29 0.47
C LEU A 223 -10.19 15.60 -0.98
N ARG A 224 -10.86 14.66 -1.65
CA ARG A 224 -11.15 14.74 -3.10
C ARG A 224 -11.98 15.96 -3.53
N ASP A 225 -12.79 16.48 -2.62
CA ASP A 225 -13.72 17.59 -2.85
C ASP A 225 -13.16 18.94 -2.33
N ASP A 226 -11.94 18.93 -1.75
CA ASP A 226 -11.28 20.13 -1.28
C ASP A 226 -10.72 20.94 -2.46
N SER A 227 -11.28 22.12 -2.67
CA SER A 227 -10.85 23.06 -3.71
C SER A 227 -9.66 23.94 -3.26
N ALA A 228 -9.35 23.96 -1.96
CA ALA A 228 -8.27 24.77 -1.43
C ALA A 228 -6.90 24.25 -1.90
N PRO A 229 -5.97 25.15 -2.28
CA PRO A 229 -4.59 24.74 -2.54
C PRO A 229 -3.93 24.24 -1.24
N PRO A 230 -2.90 23.38 -1.34
CA PRO A 230 -2.09 23.03 -0.18
C PRO A 230 -1.49 24.28 0.47
N ILE A 231 -1.58 24.36 1.79
CA ILE A 231 -1.01 25.43 2.62
C ILE A 231 0.30 24.94 3.26
N ARG A 232 0.39 23.63 3.55
CA ARG A 232 1.58 22.99 4.09
C ARG A 232 2.47 22.48 2.97
N GLN A 233 3.76 22.36 3.27
CA GLN A 233 4.73 21.74 2.37
C GLN A 233 4.43 20.25 2.16
N SER A 234 4.17 19.53 3.24
CA SER A 234 3.89 18.10 3.20
C SER A 234 2.39 17.84 3.09
N VAL A 235 2.01 16.98 2.14
CA VAL A 235 0.61 16.81 1.74
C VAL A 235 0.27 15.34 1.55
N LEU A 236 -0.90 14.93 2.04
CA LEU A 236 -1.54 13.66 1.73
C LEU A 236 -2.85 13.92 0.98
N TYR A 237 -2.90 13.57 -0.29
CA TYR A 237 -4.14 13.54 -1.07
C TYR A 237 -4.86 12.22 -0.82
N LEU A 238 -6.11 12.29 -0.35
CA LEU A 238 -6.99 11.13 -0.24
C LEU A 238 -8.11 11.26 -1.28
N THR A 239 -8.21 10.30 -2.18
CA THR A 239 -9.16 10.36 -3.30
C THR A 239 -9.62 8.99 -3.76
N ASN A 240 -10.57 8.96 -4.69
CA ASN A 240 -10.90 7.78 -5.48
C ASN A 240 -10.47 7.96 -6.93
N ILE A 241 -10.21 6.84 -7.63
CA ILE A 241 -9.59 6.85 -8.96
C ILE A 241 -10.35 7.71 -9.98
N GLN A 242 -11.68 7.75 -9.91
CA GLN A 242 -12.51 8.51 -10.86
C GLN A 242 -12.23 10.03 -10.81
N ARG A 243 -11.72 10.56 -9.69
CA ARG A 243 -11.35 11.99 -9.55
C ARG A 243 -9.97 12.33 -10.12
N LEU A 244 -9.16 11.32 -10.43
CA LEU A 244 -7.84 11.51 -11.03
C LEU A 244 -7.86 11.40 -12.55
N TYR A 245 -8.97 10.98 -13.14
CA TYR A 245 -9.09 10.92 -14.60
C TYR A 245 -8.96 12.33 -15.19
N PRO A 246 -8.12 12.52 -16.24
CA PRO A 246 -7.99 13.81 -16.88
C PRO A 246 -9.33 14.22 -17.53
N PRO A 247 -9.59 15.52 -17.69
CA PRO A 247 -10.73 16.01 -18.45
C PRO A 247 -10.75 15.40 -19.86
N LYS A 248 -11.95 15.18 -20.42
CA LYS A 248 -12.11 14.59 -21.76
C LYS A 248 -11.35 15.34 -22.87
N GLU A 249 -11.15 16.65 -22.68
CA GLU A 249 -10.46 17.54 -23.61
C GLU A 249 -8.94 17.36 -23.59
N ASP A 250 -8.37 16.98 -22.44
CA ASP A 250 -6.93 16.74 -22.25
C ASP A 250 -6.56 15.25 -22.30
N ALA A 251 -7.57 14.37 -22.34
CA ALA A 251 -7.37 12.94 -22.42
C ALA A 251 -6.74 12.59 -23.78
N SER A 252 -5.56 11.98 -23.76
CA SER A 252 -4.99 11.37 -24.98
C SER A 252 -6.01 10.40 -25.61
N PRO A 253 -6.03 10.20 -26.95
CA PRO A 253 -6.94 9.24 -27.59
C PRO A 253 -6.89 7.82 -26.99
N ARG A 254 -5.75 7.45 -26.38
CA ARG A 254 -5.55 6.18 -25.66
C ARG A 254 -6.24 6.12 -24.29
N LEU A 255 -6.57 7.27 -23.69
CA LEU A 255 -7.37 7.39 -22.47
C LEU A 255 -8.87 7.44 -22.78
N ILE A 256 -9.25 7.80 -24.02
CA ILE A 256 -10.65 7.93 -24.49
C ILE A 256 -11.27 6.57 -24.86
N THR A 257 -10.49 5.50 -25.01
CA THR A 257 -11.01 4.15 -25.25
C THR A 257 -11.02 3.29 -23.98
N PRO A 258 -12.06 3.35 -23.12
CA PRO A 258 -12.68 2.10 -22.72
C PRO A 258 -13.25 1.50 -24.01
N THR A 259 -12.90 0.27 -24.36
CA THR A 259 -13.74 -0.48 -25.31
C THR A 259 -15.18 -0.32 -24.84
N GLU A 260 -16.08 0.09 -25.73
CA GLU A 260 -17.49 0.47 -25.46
C GLU A 260 -18.29 -0.58 -24.65
N TRP A 261 -17.71 -1.77 -24.47
CA TRP A 261 -18.22 -2.89 -23.69
C TRP A 261 -17.90 -2.84 -22.19
N GLN A 262 -16.77 -2.27 -21.76
CA GLN A 262 -16.39 -2.23 -20.33
C GLN A 262 -17.00 -1.03 -19.60
N SER A 263 -17.12 0.12 -20.27
CA SER A 263 -17.76 1.33 -19.72
C SER A 263 -19.24 1.12 -19.44
N LYS A 264 -19.99 0.37 -20.26
CA LYS A 264 -21.42 0.11 -20.01
C LYS A 264 -21.67 -0.66 -18.71
N ARG A 265 -20.77 -1.53 -18.27
CA ARG A 265 -20.96 -2.33 -17.05
C ARG A 265 -20.58 -1.55 -15.79
N GLU A 266 -19.48 -0.83 -15.81
CA GLU A 266 -19.05 0.01 -14.67
C GLU A 266 -19.92 1.26 -14.50
N VAL A 267 -20.32 1.91 -15.61
CA VAL A 267 -21.28 3.03 -15.57
C VAL A 267 -22.66 2.53 -15.15
N ALA A 268 -23.15 1.39 -15.62
CA ALA A 268 -24.46 0.87 -15.19
C ALA A 268 -24.48 0.43 -13.72
N ILE A 269 -23.37 -0.06 -13.16
CA ILE A 269 -23.24 -0.37 -11.73
C ILE A 269 -23.15 0.94 -10.93
N SER A 270 -22.39 1.93 -11.43
CA SER A 270 -22.30 3.27 -10.84
C SER A 270 -23.67 3.98 -10.82
N GLU A 271 -24.41 3.98 -11.93
CA GLU A 271 -25.74 4.63 -12.03
C GLU A 271 -26.80 3.94 -11.17
N LYS A 272 -26.76 2.59 -11.06
CA LYS A 272 -27.69 1.85 -10.17
C LYS A 272 -27.40 2.05 -8.68
N ILE A 273 -26.16 2.40 -8.31
CA ILE A 273 -25.74 2.55 -6.91
C ILE A 273 -25.69 4.03 -6.47
N LEU A 274 -25.32 4.96 -7.37
CA LEU A 274 -25.09 6.38 -7.05
C LEU A 274 -26.20 7.34 -7.53
N GLY A 275 -27.19 6.86 -8.29
CA GLY A 275 -28.21 7.73 -8.89
C GLY A 275 -27.67 8.59 -10.04
N PRO A 276 -28.52 9.39 -10.70
CA PRO A 276 -28.13 10.16 -11.89
C PRO A 276 -27.08 11.22 -11.56
N GLU A 277 -26.19 11.49 -12.51
CA GLU A 277 -25.19 12.58 -12.42
C GLU A 277 -25.87 13.88 -11.98
N VAL A 278 -25.37 14.47 -10.89
CA VAL A 278 -25.78 15.81 -10.47
C VAL A 278 -25.39 16.78 -11.58
N ARG A 279 -26.40 17.31 -12.28
CA ARG A 279 -26.22 18.37 -13.27
C ARG A 279 -25.50 19.53 -12.59
N ARG A 280 -24.25 19.77 -13.00
CA ARG A 280 -23.46 20.92 -12.55
C ARG A 280 -24.27 22.18 -12.84
N SER A 281 -24.69 22.87 -11.78
CA SER A 281 -25.27 24.21 -11.89
C SER A 281 -24.24 25.11 -12.57
N LYS A 282 -24.61 25.70 -13.71
CA LYS A 282 -23.83 26.72 -14.42
C LYS A 282 -23.74 27.98 -13.53
N GLY A 283 -22.85 27.94 -12.55
CA GLY A 283 -22.46 29.06 -11.71
C GLY A 283 -21.03 29.47 -12.04
N THR A 284 -20.76 30.76 -12.03
CA THR A 284 -19.58 31.52 -12.47
C THR A 284 -18.26 31.23 -11.72
N GLN A 285 -18.07 30.04 -11.16
CA GLN A 285 -16.77 29.63 -10.63
C GLN A 285 -15.96 28.97 -11.74
N LYS A 286 -14.77 29.52 -12.01
CA LYS A 286 -13.72 28.91 -12.82
C LYS A 286 -13.63 27.44 -12.43
N ASP A 287 -13.84 26.51 -13.37
CA ASP A 287 -13.82 25.08 -13.07
C ASP A 287 -12.55 24.77 -12.25
N PRO A 288 -12.68 24.22 -11.04
CA PRO A 288 -11.52 23.95 -10.20
C PRO A 288 -10.56 23.03 -10.96
N GLU A 289 -9.28 23.38 -10.96
CA GLU A 289 -8.24 22.61 -11.65
C GLU A 289 -8.35 21.11 -11.30
N PRO A 290 -8.30 20.20 -12.29
CA PRO A 290 -8.32 18.77 -12.06
C PRO A 290 -7.32 18.33 -11.00
N LEU A 291 -7.73 17.44 -10.09
CA LEU A 291 -6.91 16.99 -8.97
C LEU A 291 -5.58 16.37 -9.44
N LEU A 292 -5.60 15.65 -10.56
CA LEU A 292 -4.39 15.11 -11.19
C LEU A 292 -3.33 16.19 -11.42
N TYR A 293 -3.71 17.36 -11.92
CA TYR A 293 -2.79 18.45 -12.22
C TYR A 293 -2.29 19.15 -10.97
N ARG A 294 -3.14 19.26 -9.94
CA ARG A 294 -2.72 19.75 -8.62
C ARG A 294 -1.63 18.84 -8.02
N ILE A 295 -1.80 17.53 -8.11
CA ILE A 295 -0.80 16.55 -7.63
C ILE A 295 0.46 16.62 -8.50
N ALA A 296 0.32 16.77 -9.82
CA ALA A 296 1.44 16.78 -10.75
C ALA A 296 2.40 17.97 -10.58
N ARG A 297 2.02 19.03 -9.85
CA ARG A 297 2.91 20.17 -9.53
C ARG A 297 4.01 19.84 -8.51
N HIS A 298 3.86 18.72 -7.79
CA HIS A 298 4.88 18.24 -6.86
C HIS A 298 6.04 17.60 -7.64
N LYS A 299 7.22 17.49 -7.02
CA LYS A 299 8.37 16.85 -7.66
C LYS A 299 8.24 15.33 -7.69
N SER A 300 7.88 14.77 -6.53
CA SER A 300 7.89 13.33 -6.27
C SER A 300 6.71 12.94 -5.42
N VAL A 301 6.07 11.80 -5.70
CA VAL A 301 4.94 11.30 -4.90
C VAL A 301 5.08 9.83 -4.59
N LEU A 302 4.55 9.43 -3.43
CA LEU A 302 4.32 8.04 -3.07
C LEU A 302 2.84 7.73 -3.23
N VAL A 303 2.52 6.73 -4.05
CA VAL A 303 1.15 6.29 -4.34
C VAL A 303 0.81 5.07 -3.50
N LEU A 304 -0.33 5.10 -2.80
CA LEU A 304 -0.87 3.97 -2.06
C LEU A 304 -2.26 3.63 -2.60
N ASN A 305 -2.40 2.47 -3.23
CA ASN A 305 -3.69 2.01 -3.74
C ASN A 305 -4.32 1.04 -2.74
N ASP A 306 -5.56 1.27 -2.35
CA ASP A 306 -6.36 0.29 -1.61
C ASP A 306 -7.20 -0.54 -2.57
N GLU A 307 -7.49 -1.78 -2.19
CA GLU A 307 -8.17 -2.78 -3.03
C GLU A 307 -7.56 -2.88 -4.45
N ALA A 308 -6.24 -2.94 -4.51
CA ALA A 308 -5.44 -2.96 -5.73
C ALA A 308 -5.72 -4.13 -6.70
N HIS A 309 -6.60 -5.08 -6.35
CA HIS A 309 -7.12 -6.04 -7.33
C HIS A 309 -7.89 -5.35 -8.48
N HIS A 310 -8.30 -4.09 -8.31
CA HIS A 310 -8.81 -3.26 -9.40
C HIS A 310 -7.73 -2.82 -10.42
N LEU A 311 -6.44 -3.07 -10.18
CA LEU A 311 -5.32 -2.75 -11.09
C LEU A 311 -4.89 -3.93 -11.98
N HIS A 312 -5.74 -4.95 -12.10
CA HIS A 312 -5.43 -6.26 -12.65
C HIS A 312 -5.10 -6.31 -14.15
N ASP A 313 -5.32 -5.23 -14.89
CA ASP A 313 -4.95 -5.12 -16.30
C ASP A 313 -4.16 -3.83 -16.53
N PRO A 314 -2.92 -3.89 -17.06
CA PRO A 314 -2.10 -2.71 -17.37
C PRO A 314 -2.81 -1.68 -18.26
N ASN A 315 -3.78 -2.12 -19.06
CA ASN A 315 -4.59 -1.28 -19.93
C ASN A 315 -5.81 -0.67 -19.23
N LEU A 316 -5.95 -0.77 -17.92
CA LEU A 316 -7.02 -0.07 -17.21
C LEU A 316 -6.75 1.44 -17.18
N ALA A 317 -7.83 2.22 -17.19
CA ALA A 317 -7.76 3.67 -17.07
C ALA A 317 -6.95 4.11 -15.83
N TRP A 318 -6.99 3.33 -14.75
CA TRP A 318 -6.19 3.58 -13.55
C TRP A 318 -4.68 3.52 -13.82
N ASN A 319 -4.18 2.42 -14.38
CA ASN A 319 -2.75 2.27 -14.68
C ASN A 319 -2.27 3.37 -15.65
N ARG A 320 -3.08 3.69 -16.68
CA ARG A 320 -2.79 4.80 -17.58
C ARG A 320 -2.76 6.17 -16.89
N THR A 321 -3.66 6.40 -15.93
CA THR A 321 -3.71 7.64 -15.13
C THR A 321 -2.46 7.80 -14.28
N LEU A 322 -1.96 6.71 -13.68
CA LEU A 322 -0.70 6.73 -12.93
C LEU A 322 0.51 6.96 -13.84
N ALA A 323 0.53 6.35 -15.04
CA ALA A 323 1.59 6.61 -16.01
C ALA A 323 1.60 8.08 -16.49
N GLU A 324 0.44 8.67 -16.72
CA GLU A 324 0.30 10.10 -17.04
C GLU A 324 0.74 11.00 -15.87
N LEU A 325 0.33 10.66 -14.64
CA LEU A 325 0.79 11.37 -13.44
C LEU A 325 2.32 11.32 -13.34
N HIS A 326 2.92 10.14 -13.50
CA HIS A 326 4.36 9.96 -13.46
C HIS A 326 5.08 10.83 -14.51
N LYS A 327 4.59 10.83 -15.74
CA LYS A 327 5.14 11.65 -16.84
C LYS A 327 5.11 13.14 -16.51
N ARG A 328 4.02 13.64 -15.92
CA ARG A 328 3.92 15.06 -15.55
C ARG A 328 4.82 15.42 -14.37
N LEU A 329 4.93 14.53 -13.37
CA LEU A 329 5.86 14.72 -12.26
C LEU A 329 7.33 14.77 -12.73
N GLN A 330 7.68 14.02 -13.79
CA GLN A 330 8.99 14.10 -14.43
C GLN A 330 9.29 15.47 -15.03
N GLU A 331 8.29 16.21 -15.50
CA GLU A 331 8.45 17.60 -15.96
C GLU A 331 8.88 18.54 -14.82
N HIS A 332 8.57 18.16 -13.57
CA HIS A 332 8.96 18.87 -12.35
C HIS A 332 10.19 18.26 -11.63
N GLY A 333 10.83 17.26 -12.23
CA GLY A 333 12.18 16.81 -11.88
C GLY A 333 12.31 15.45 -11.18
N ALA A 334 11.21 14.77 -10.82
CA ALA A 334 11.28 13.38 -10.34
C ALA A 334 10.13 12.52 -10.89
N GLY A 335 9.17 12.07 -10.09
CA GLY A 335 8.19 11.09 -10.55
C GLY A 335 7.45 10.41 -9.40
N ILE A 336 6.72 9.34 -9.72
CA ILE A 336 6.28 8.40 -8.68
C ILE A 336 7.53 7.70 -8.13
N CYS A 337 7.88 7.95 -6.87
CA CYS A 337 9.08 7.35 -6.26
C CYS A 337 8.83 5.93 -5.74
N LEU A 338 7.57 5.61 -5.41
CA LEU A 338 7.14 4.31 -4.92
C LEU A 338 5.62 4.18 -5.08
N GLN A 339 5.18 3.01 -5.54
CA GLN A 339 3.77 2.63 -5.54
C GLN A 339 3.55 1.39 -4.68
N LEU A 340 2.61 1.48 -3.73
CA LEU A 340 2.21 0.40 -2.84
C LEU A 340 0.78 -0.03 -3.13
N ASP A 341 0.62 -1.26 -3.62
CA ASP A 341 -0.65 -1.85 -4.03
C ASP A 341 -1.17 -2.80 -2.93
N PHE A 342 -2.13 -2.36 -2.12
CA PHE A 342 -2.70 -3.16 -1.04
C PHE A 342 -3.94 -3.93 -1.49
N THR A 343 -3.94 -5.25 -1.33
CA THR A 343 -5.08 -6.09 -1.73
C THR A 343 -5.10 -7.41 -0.97
N ALA A 344 -6.27 -8.04 -0.84
CA ALA A 344 -6.35 -9.42 -0.35
C ALA A 344 -6.21 -10.46 -1.48
N THR A 345 -6.40 -10.02 -2.73
CA THR A 345 -6.59 -10.88 -3.91
C THR A 345 -5.79 -10.34 -5.12
N PRO A 346 -4.44 -10.37 -5.10
CA PRO A 346 -3.60 -9.81 -6.16
C PRO A 346 -3.58 -10.73 -7.40
N ARG A 347 -4.67 -10.77 -8.15
CA ARG A 347 -4.81 -11.60 -9.34
C ARG A 347 -5.22 -10.80 -10.56
N HIS A 348 -4.66 -11.17 -11.70
CA HIS A 348 -5.08 -10.76 -13.02
C HIS A 348 -6.41 -11.43 -13.41
N THR A 349 -7.07 -10.95 -14.46
CA THR A 349 -8.33 -11.50 -14.99
C THR A 349 -8.20 -12.95 -15.48
N ASP A 350 -7.00 -13.32 -15.95
CA ASP A 350 -6.66 -14.70 -16.34
C ASP A 350 -6.41 -15.63 -15.13
N GLY A 351 -6.48 -15.09 -13.90
CA GLY A 351 -6.29 -15.81 -12.65
C GLY A 351 -4.83 -15.91 -12.19
N SER A 352 -3.86 -15.46 -12.99
CA SER A 352 -2.46 -15.37 -12.59
C SER A 352 -2.26 -14.34 -11.48
N TYR A 353 -1.21 -14.50 -10.68
CA TYR A 353 -0.90 -13.54 -9.61
C TYR A 353 -0.11 -12.35 -10.15
N PHE A 354 -0.30 -11.19 -9.51
CA PHE A 354 0.56 -10.04 -9.74
C PHE A 354 2.03 -10.44 -9.51
N LYS A 355 2.89 -10.17 -10.48
CA LYS A 355 4.32 -10.52 -10.39
C LYS A 355 5.02 -9.72 -9.30
N HIS A 356 4.56 -8.50 -9.03
CA HIS A 356 5.16 -7.57 -8.06
C HIS A 356 4.71 -7.78 -6.61
N VAL A 357 4.14 -8.94 -6.25
CA VAL A 357 3.79 -9.24 -4.86
C VAL A 357 5.07 -9.51 -4.06
N ILE A 358 5.30 -8.71 -3.02
CA ILE A 358 6.48 -8.87 -2.15
C ILE A 358 6.13 -9.47 -0.79
N VAL A 359 4.86 -9.40 -0.40
CA VAL A 359 4.33 -9.86 0.90
C VAL A 359 3.06 -10.67 0.67
N ASP A 360 2.95 -11.82 1.35
CA ASP A 360 1.77 -12.68 1.31
C ASP A 360 1.34 -13.05 2.74
N PHE A 361 0.29 -12.41 3.26
CA PHE A 361 -0.34 -12.74 4.53
C PHE A 361 -1.79 -13.21 4.27
N PRO A 362 -1.99 -14.51 3.97
CA PRO A 362 -3.27 -15.01 3.52
C PRO A 362 -4.28 -15.16 4.68
N LEU A 363 -5.57 -15.28 4.34
CA LEU A 363 -6.65 -15.45 5.32
C LEU A 363 -6.40 -16.61 6.28
N GLY A 364 -5.86 -17.74 5.80
CA GLY A 364 -5.52 -18.87 6.66
C GLY A 364 -4.50 -18.52 7.74
N GLU A 365 -3.53 -17.65 7.43
CA GLU A 365 -2.54 -17.17 8.41
C GLU A 365 -3.17 -16.17 9.39
N ALA A 366 -4.08 -15.32 8.92
CA ALA A 366 -4.85 -14.40 9.78
C ALA A 366 -5.76 -15.14 10.77
N VAL A 367 -6.36 -16.26 10.34
CA VAL A 367 -7.14 -17.15 11.20
C VAL A 367 -6.23 -17.89 12.19
N ASP A 368 -5.10 -18.42 11.72
CA ASP A 368 -4.11 -19.09 12.57
C ASP A 368 -3.54 -18.13 13.64
N ALA A 369 -3.45 -16.83 13.35
CA ALA A 369 -3.03 -15.78 14.29
C ALA A 369 -4.16 -15.24 15.20
N GLY A 370 -5.41 -15.67 15.02
CA GLY A 370 -6.55 -15.17 15.78
C GLY A 370 -7.00 -13.75 15.42
N ILE A 371 -6.52 -13.19 14.31
CA ILE A 371 -6.92 -11.86 13.81
C ILE A 371 -8.32 -11.92 13.21
N VAL A 372 -8.62 -12.99 12.48
CA VAL A 372 -9.93 -13.26 11.88
C VAL A 372 -10.53 -14.50 12.54
N LYS A 373 -11.82 -14.42 12.89
CA LYS A 373 -12.53 -15.56 13.49
C LYS A 373 -12.66 -16.71 12.48
N VAL A 374 -12.55 -17.95 12.98
CA VAL A 374 -12.84 -19.15 12.18
C VAL A 374 -14.32 -19.12 11.80
N PRO A 375 -14.68 -19.13 10.50
CA PRO A 375 -16.07 -19.30 10.11
C PRO A 375 -16.52 -20.71 10.51
N LEU A 376 -17.47 -20.79 11.46
CA LEU A 376 -18.12 -22.04 11.81
C LEU A 376 -19.07 -22.39 10.66
N LEU A 377 -18.72 -23.42 9.87
CA LEU A 377 -19.69 -24.04 8.96
C LEU A 377 -20.71 -24.77 9.85
N GLY A 378 -21.94 -24.23 9.89
CA GLY A 378 -23.08 -24.81 10.60
C GLY A 378 -23.70 -25.98 9.87
#